data_AF-A0A3A0C2A6-F1
#
_entry.id   AF-A0A3A0C2A6-F1
#
_cell.length_a   1.000
_cell.length_b   1.000
_cell.length_c   1.000
_cell.angle_alpha   90.00
_cell.angle_beta   90.00
_cell.angle_gamma   90.00
#
_symmetry.space_group_name_H-M   'P 1'
#
loop_
_entity.id
_entity.type
_entity.pdbx_description
1 polymer ?
#
loop_
_entity_poly.entity_id
_entity_poly.type
_entity_poly.pdbx_seq_one_letter_code
_entity_poly.pdbx_strand_id
1 'polypeptide(L)'
;MFLAWASPAMALSTTWTGATDSDYNTASNWSAGVPGAGDDALFTGSPANSCVVPAGSFAVLTLTLDATFTGSLTLGSQPFTVHSSVSLLGGTFNANGQTLIIDNASAAVLTLDSGATFTAAGLTKSGAGLLQVAGTAAGLSLGALTISAGGLDASGRFISVSGATSLSGNLTLTGAPNSFGGSVT
;
A
#
# COMPACT_ATOMS: atom_id res chain seq x y z
N MET A 1 15.36 21.14 -34.83
CA MET A 1 15.00 20.89 -33.43
C MET A 1 13.63 20.23 -33.43
N PHE A 2 13.58 18.91 -33.25
CA PHE A 2 12.32 18.15 -33.26
C PHE A 2 11.79 18.12 -31.81
N LEU A 3 10.67 18.81 -31.55
CA LEU A 3 9.97 18.72 -30.29
C LEU A 3 9.25 17.36 -30.25
N ALA A 4 9.80 16.40 -29.50
CA ALA A 4 9.07 15.20 -29.15
C ALA A 4 8.05 15.55 -28.06
N TRP A 5 6.77 15.52 -28.39
CA TRP A 5 5.72 15.47 -27.37
C TRP A 5 5.75 14.07 -26.76
N ALA A 6 6.05 13.99 -25.47
CA ALA A 6 5.84 12.77 -24.71
C ALA A 6 4.32 12.52 -24.67
N SER A 7 3.86 11.44 -25.30
CA SER A 7 2.51 10.94 -25.09
C SER A 7 2.30 10.68 -23.60
N PRO A 8 1.16 11.03 -23.00
CA PRO A 8 0.88 10.64 -21.63
C PRO A 8 0.97 9.11 -21.54
N ALA A 9 1.89 8.60 -20.72
CA ALA A 9 1.95 7.18 -20.41
C ALA A 9 0.65 6.83 -19.66
N MET A 10 -0.21 6.03 -20.28
CA MET A 10 -1.34 5.44 -19.59
C MET A 10 -0.79 4.33 -18.69
N ALA A 11 -1.23 4.29 -17.44
CA ALA A 11 -0.89 3.19 -16.54
C ALA A 11 -1.37 1.87 -17.17
N LEU A 12 -0.46 0.90 -17.31
CA LEU A 12 -0.84 -0.44 -17.75
C LEU A 12 -1.36 -1.21 -16.53
N SER A 13 -2.59 -1.72 -16.60
CA SER A 13 -3.08 -2.63 -15.58
C SER A 13 -2.67 -4.06 -15.92
N THR A 14 -1.97 -4.72 -15.00
CA THR A 14 -1.53 -6.10 -15.15
C THR A 14 -1.98 -6.91 -13.95
N THR A 15 -2.48 -8.12 -14.24
CA THR A 15 -3.13 -8.98 -13.25
C THR A 15 -2.23 -10.15 -12.89
N TRP A 16 -2.05 -10.40 -11.59
CA TRP A 16 -1.39 -11.59 -11.09
C TRP A 16 -2.25 -12.82 -11.37
N THR A 17 -1.75 -13.72 -12.20
CA THR A 17 -2.37 -15.02 -12.51
C THR A 17 -1.77 -16.14 -11.68
N GLY A 18 -0.51 -16.00 -11.24
CA GLY A 18 0.22 -17.05 -10.52
C GLY A 18 0.28 -18.37 -11.30
N ALA A 19 0.31 -18.31 -12.64
CA ALA A 19 0.16 -19.48 -13.50
C ALA A 19 1.40 -20.38 -13.54
N THR A 20 2.59 -19.82 -13.30
CA THR A 20 3.88 -20.53 -13.42
C THR A 20 4.45 -20.89 -12.06
N ASP A 21 4.60 -19.90 -11.18
CA ASP A 21 5.17 -20.04 -9.84
C ASP A 21 4.74 -18.88 -8.94
N SER A 22 5.40 -18.72 -7.79
CA SER A 22 5.13 -17.64 -6.83
C SER A 22 5.98 -16.39 -7.03
N ASP A 23 6.96 -16.36 -7.93
CA ASP A 23 7.89 -15.24 -8.06
C ASP A 23 7.22 -14.06 -8.79
N TYR A 24 7.16 -12.90 -8.13
CA TYR A 24 6.67 -11.64 -8.71
C TYR A 24 7.38 -11.29 -10.03
N ASN A 25 8.67 -11.63 -10.17
CA ASN A 25 9.45 -11.29 -11.37
C ASN A 25 9.22 -12.24 -12.56
N THR A 26 8.54 -13.38 -12.35
CA THR A 26 8.22 -14.30 -13.44
C THR A 26 7.11 -13.69 -14.30
N ALA A 27 7.47 -13.21 -15.49
CA ALA A 27 6.56 -12.48 -16.38
C ALA A 27 5.31 -13.30 -16.80
N SER A 28 5.41 -14.63 -16.86
CA SER A 28 4.27 -15.51 -17.16
C SER A 28 3.26 -15.64 -16.03
N ASN A 29 3.54 -15.09 -14.84
CA ASN A 29 2.56 -14.93 -13.76
C ASN A 29 1.72 -13.65 -13.90
N TRP A 30 1.93 -12.85 -14.95
CA TRP A 30 1.24 -11.58 -15.15
C TRP A 30 0.54 -11.53 -16.50
N SER A 31 -0.68 -10.98 -16.53
CA SER A 31 -1.48 -10.89 -17.76
C SER A 31 -0.87 -9.98 -18.83
N ALA A 32 -0.08 -8.98 -18.42
CA ALA A 32 0.50 -7.98 -19.32
C ALA A 32 1.98 -7.68 -18.99
N GLY A 33 2.70 -8.66 -18.45
CA GLY A 33 4.09 -8.50 -17.97
C GLY A 33 4.19 -7.97 -16.54
N VAL A 34 5.40 -7.98 -16.00
CA VAL A 34 5.68 -7.59 -14.60
C VAL A 34 5.43 -6.09 -14.42
N PRO A 35 4.55 -5.66 -13.50
CA PRO A 35 4.27 -4.24 -13.29
C PRO A 35 5.49 -3.52 -12.70
N GLY A 36 5.78 -2.34 -13.27
CA GLY A 36 6.72 -1.37 -12.73
C GLY A 36 6.02 -0.15 -12.11
N ALA A 37 6.81 0.87 -11.78
CA ALA A 37 6.36 2.06 -11.05
C ALA A 37 5.23 2.86 -11.73
N GLY A 38 5.05 2.71 -13.04
CA GLY A 38 3.98 3.39 -13.79
C GLY A 38 2.70 2.57 -13.93
N ASP A 39 2.68 1.32 -13.45
CA ASP A 39 1.67 0.33 -13.78
C ASP A 39 0.78 0.00 -12.58
N ASP A 40 -0.45 -0.44 -12.85
CA ASP A 40 -1.38 -0.91 -11.83
C ASP A 40 -1.21 -2.43 -11.63
N ALA A 41 -0.92 -2.85 -10.39
CA ALA A 41 -0.85 -4.25 -10.03
C ALA A 41 -2.20 -4.71 -9.45
N LEU A 42 -2.87 -5.62 -10.16
CA LEU A 42 -4.15 -6.21 -9.77
C LEU A 42 -3.99 -7.67 -9.34
N PHE A 43 -4.52 -8.01 -8.17
CA PHE A 43 -4.63 -9.36 -7.65
C PHE A 43 -6.11 -9.69 -7.54
N THR A 44 -6.54 -10.76 -8.22
CA THR A 44 -7.94 -11.17 -8.35
C THR A 44 -8.08 -12.68 -8.35
N GLY A 45 -9.28 -13.16 -8.01
CA GLY A 45 -9.64 -14.58 -8.06
C GLY A 45 -8.79 -15.48 -7.17
N SER A 46 -8.70 -16.75 -7.55
CA SER A 46 -7.96 -17.76 -6.79
C SER A 46 -6.79 -18.27 -7.62
N PRO A 47 -5.64 -17.57 -7.61
CA PRO A 47 -4.47 -18.04 -8.34
C PRO A 47 -3.95 -19.34 -7.72
N ALA A 48 -3.36 -20.20 -8.56
CA ALA A 48 -2.76 -21.44 -8.09
C ALA A 48 -1.56 -21.19 -7.15
N ASN A 49 -0.83 -20.11 -7.40
CA ASN A 49 0.32 -19.69 -6.62
C ASN A 49 0.10 -18.29 -6.03
N SER A 50 0.25 -18.16 -4.72
CA SER A 50 0.38 -16.86 -4.06
C SER A 50 1.63 -16.13 -4.56
N CYS A 51 1.61 -14.81 -4.51
CA CYS A 51 2.69 -13.96 -4.98
C CYS A 51 3.70 -13.69 -3.86
N VAL A 52 4.99 -13.85 -4.19
CA VAL A 52 6.13 -13.51 -3.36
C VAL A 52 6.97 -12.49 -4.11
N VAL A 53 7.06 -11.28 -3.56
CA VAL A 53 7.98 -10.26 -4.03
C VAL A 53 9.38 -10.62 -3.52
N PRO A 54 10.38 -10.86 -4.39
CA PRO A 54 11.72 -11.20 -3.92
C PRO A 54 12.41 -9.98 -3.28
N ALA A 55 13.64 -10.18 -2.79
CA ALA A 55 14.44 -9.07 -2.28
C ALA A 55 14.76 -8.07 -3.41
N GLY A 56 14.48 -6.78 -3.20
CA GLY A 56 14.71 -5.73 -4.19
C GLY A 56 13.91 -4.46 -3.91
N SER A 57 13.98 -3.47 -4.79
CA SER A 57 13.13 -2.28 -4.74
C SER A 57 11.98 -2.47 -5.73
N PHE A 58 10.75 -2.43 -5.22
CA PHE A 58 9.53 -2.63 -6.00
C PHE A 58 8.61 -1.44 -5.85
N ALA A 59 8.08 -0.98 -6.97
CA ALA A 59 7.15 0.12 -7.02
C ALA A 59 6.09 -0.14 -8.07
N VAL A 60 4.86 0.31 -7.78
CA VAL A 60 3.71 0.28 -8.68
C VAL A 60 2.95 1.61 -8.56
N LEU A 61 2.14 1.94 -9.56
CA LEU A 61 1.26 3.10 -9.47
C LEU A 61 0.14 2.84 -8.45
N THR A 62 -0.65 1.79 -8.66
CA THR A 62 -1.66 1.32 -7.71
C THR A 62 -1.48 -0.16 -7.37
N LEU A 63 -1.92 -0.51 -6.17
CA LEU A 63 -1.97 -1.91 -5.71
C LEU A 63 -3.40 -2.26 -5.34
N THR A 64 -3.96 -3.29 -5.99
CA THR A 64 -5.31 -3.77 -5.70
C THR A 64 -5.28 -5.27 -5.40
N LEU A 65 -5.67 -5.66 -4.19
CA LEU A 65 -6.15 -7.01 -3.90
C LEU A 65 -7.66 -6.94 -3.87
N ASP A 66 -8.31 -7.40 -4.94
CA ASP A 66 -9.76 -7.28 -5.04
C ASP A 66 -10.49 -8.24 -4.09
N ALA A 67 -11.81 -8.06 -3.96
CA ALA A 67 -12.62 -8.83 -3.01
C ALA A 67 -12.71 -10.33 -3.33
N THR A 68 -12.37 -10.73 -4.56
CA THR A 68 -12.36 -12.13 -4.99
C THR A 68 -10.99 -12.78 -4.82
N PHE A 69 -9.95 -12.00 -4.55
CA PHE A 69 -8.61 -12.51 -4.32
C PHE A 69 -8.57 -13.38 -3.06
N THR A 70 -8.12 -14.63 -3.19
CA THR A 70 -7.99 -15.56 -2.05
C THR A 70 -6.54 -15.92 -1.70
N GLY A 71 -5.57 -15.44 -2.49
CA GLY A 71 -4.16 -15.69 -2.28
C GLY A 71 -3.51 -14.75 -1.26
N SER A 72 -2.18 -14.78 -1.22
CA SER A 72 -1.37 -13.81 -0.52
C SER A 72 -0.41 -13.07 -1.47
N LEU A 73 -0.19 -11.79 -1.17
CA LEU A 73 0.95 -11.00 -1.64
C LEU A 73 1.90 -10.87 -0.46
N THR A 74 3.06 -11.54 -0.53
CA THR A 74 4.06 -11.53 0.54
C THR A 74 5.29 -10.77 0.08
N LEU A 75 5.70 -9.76 0.84
CA LEU A 75 6.93 -9.04 0.56
C LEU A 75 8.15 -9.84 1.01
N GLY A 76 9.26 -9.64 0.30
CA GLY A 76 10.58 -10.15 0.67
C GLY A 76 11.16 -9.34 1.83
N SER A 77 12.43 -8.96 1.70
CA SER A 77 13.20 -8.29 2.76
C SER A 77 13.28 -6.77 2.64
N GLN A 78 12.42 -6.15 1.82
CA GLN A 78 12.47 -4.70 1.54
C GLN A 78 11.07 -4.07 1.46
N PRO A 79 10.95 -2.74 1.65
CA PRO A 79 9.70 -2.02 1.48
C PRO A 79 9.13 -2.13 0.07
N PHE A 80 7.81 -2.00 -0.04
CA PHE A 80 7.07 -1.93 -1.30
C PHE A 80 6.44 -0.55 -1.44
N THR A 81 6.70 0.13 -2.55
CA THR A 81 6.24 1.51 -2.80
C THR A 81 5.02 1.53 -3.70
N VAL A 82 4.02 2.34 -3.35
CA VAL A 82 2.84 2.60 -4.17
C VAL A 82 2.71 4.10 -4.38
N HIS A 83 2.69 4.53 -5.64
CA HIS A 83 2.70 5.96 -6.00
C HIS A 83 1.33 6.63 -5.92
N SER A 84 0.26 5.85 -5.76
CA SER A 84 -1.12 6.32 -5.67
C SER A 84 -1.88 5.53 -4.61
N SER A 85 -3.04 4.97 -4.95
CA SER A 85 -3.94 4.32 -3.99
C SER A 85 -3.64 2.83 -3.82
N VAL A 86 -3.96 2.33 -2.62
CA VAL A 86 -3.90 0.91 -2.26
C VAL A 86 -5.30 0.46 -1.89
N SER A 87 -5.76 -0.65 -2.46
CA SER A 87 -7.08 -1.23 -2.17
C SER A 87 -6.94 -2.69 -1.79
N LEU A 88 -7.16 -3.02 -0.52
CA LEU A 88 -7.12 -4.38 0.00
C LEU A 88 -8.53 -4.79 0.41
N LEU A 89 -9.20 -5.52 -0.48
CA LEU A 89 -10.59 -5.92 -0.36
C LEU A 89 -10.74 -7.43 -0.07
N GLY A 90 -9.78 -8.23 -0.52
CA GLY A 90 -9.69 -9.67 -0.27
C GLY A 90 -8.26 -10.14 -0.02
N GLY A 91 -8.13 -11.43 0.28
CA GLY A 91 -6.86 -12.13 0.43
C GLY A 91 -5.99 -11.59 1.56
N THR A 92 -4.67 -11.78 1.43
CA THR A 92 -3.70 -11.33 2.43
C THR A 92 -2.61 -10.47 1.80
N PHE A 93 -2.45 -9.24 2.29
CA PHE A 93 -1.21 -8.47 2.13
C PHE A 93 -0.32 -8.71 3.35
N ASN A 94 0.78 -9.42 3.13
CA ASN A 94 1.79 -9.68 4.15
C ASN A 94 3.08 -8.93 3.82
N ALA A 95 3.30 -7.80 4.50
CA ALA A 95 4.54 -7.05 4.35
C ALA A 95 5.75 -7.79 4.93
N ASN A 96 5.59 -8.94 5.60
CA ASN A 96 6.69 -9.77 6.11
C ASN A 96 7.68 -8.99 7.00
N GLY A 97 7.11 -8.21 7.92
CA GLY A 97 7.90 -7.33 8.80
C GLY A 97 8.45 -6.07 8.12
N GLN A 98 8.08 -5.80 6.87
CA GLN A 98 8.46 -4.59 6.14
C GLN A 98 7.41 -3.47 6.28
N THR A 99 7.80 -2.30 5.82
CA THR A 99 6.97 -1.10 5.74
C THR A 99 6.31 -1.01 4.36
N LEU A 100 5.01 -0.71 4.33
CA LEU A 100 4.35 -0.24 3.11
C LEU A 100 4.65 1.25 2.94
N ILE A 101 5.10 1.66 1.76
CA ILE A 101 5.34 3.07 1.43
C ILE A 101 4.25 3.53 0.46
N ILE A 102 3.59 4.63 0.78
CA ILE A 102 2.68 5.33 -0.14
C ILE A 102 3.21 6.75 -0.30
N ASP A 103 3.75 7.08 -1.47
CA ASP A 103 4.47 8.33 -1.73
C ASP A 103 3.73 9.32 -2.65
N ASN A 104 2.41 9.23 -2.65
CA ASN A 104 1.51 10.00 -3.49
C ASN A 104 1.70 11.53 -3.36
N ALA A 105 1.99 12.18 -4.49
CA ALA A 105 2.06 13.63 -4.59
C ALA A 105 0.67 14.31 -4.65
N SER A 106 -0.34 13.59 -5.15
CA SER A 106 -1.76 14.00 -5.19
C SER A 106 -2.58 13.18 -4.19
N ALA A 107 -3.84 13.54 -3.92
CA ALA A 107 -4.68 12.78 -2.99
C ALA A 107 -4.78 11.28 -3.38
N ALA A 108 -4.71 10.39 -2.40
CA ALA A 108 -4.84 8.94 -2.58
C ALA A 108 -5.60 8.29 -1.41
N VAL A 109 -6.00 7.03 -1.58
CA VAL A 109 -6.76 6.27 -0.59
C VAL A 109 -6.05 4.95 -0.27
N LEU A 110 -5.97 4.61 1.02
CA LEU A 110 -5.69 3.28 1.52
C LEU A 110 -7.00 2.65 1.97
N THR A 111 -7.54 1.74 1.16
CA THR A 111 -8.78 1.03 1.47
C THR A 111 -8.46 -0.32 2.10
N LEU A 112 -9.02 -0.57 3.29
CA LEU A 112 -8.97 -1.84 4.00
C LEU A 112 -10.38 -2.31 4.32
N ASP A 113 -10.82 -3.39 3.66
CA ASP A 113 -12.08 -4.06 3.96
C ASP A 113 -11.89 -5.28 4.84
N SER A 114 -12.96 -5.67 5.55
CA SER A 114 -12.95 -6.82 6.45
C SER A 114 -12.72 -8.16 5.76
N GLY A 115 -12.80 -8.20 4.41
CA GLY A 115 -12.46 -9.36 3.60
C GLY A 115 -10.96 -9.57 3.39
N ALA A 116 -10.13 -8.54 3.65
CA ALA A 116 -8.69 -8.61 3.52
C ALA A 116 -7.99 -8.76 4.88
N THR A 117 -6.84 -9.43 4.86
CA THR A 117 -5.87 -9.40 5.95
C THR A 117 -4.71 -8.50 5.58
N PHE A 118 -4.37 -7.55 6.47
CA PHE A 118 -3.24 -6.64 6.30
C PHE A 118 -2.26 -6.79 7.47
N THR A 119 -1.02 -7.18 7.17
CA THR A 119 0.05 -7.27 8.17
C THR A 119 1.27 -6.51 7.69
N ALA A 120 1.56 -5.36 8.31
CA ALA A 120 2.77 -4.58 8.03
C ALA A 120 3.46 -4.13 9.32
N ALA A 121 4.79 -4.10 9.31
CA ALA A 121 5.55 -3.52 10.42
C ALA A 121 5.38 -2.01 10.50
N GLY A 122 5.02 -1.35 9.39
CA GLY A 122 4.66 0.05 9.42
C GLY A 122 4.09 0.58 8.11
N LEU A 123 3.71 1.84 8.16
CA LEU A 123 3.28 2.64 7.02
C LEU A 123 4.14 3.90 6.96
N THR A 124 4.70 4.18 5.78
CA THR A 124 5.29 5.49 5.48
C THR A 124 4.44 6.21 4.45
N LYS A 125 3.92 7.37 4.84
CA LYS A 125 3.29 8.33 3.95
C LYS A 125 4.31 9.40 3.57
N SER A 126 4.67 9.45 2.30
CA SER A 126 5.50 10.48 1.69
C SER A 126 4.76 11.17 0.54
N GLY A 127 5.32 12.25 0.00
CA GLY A 127 4.64 13.06 -1.01
C GLY A 127 3.63 14.05 -0.44
N ALA A 128 3.34 15.11 -1.18
CA ALA A 128 2.57 16.25 -0.69
C ALA A 128 1.05 15.97 -0.55
N GLY A 129 0.54 14.88 -1.14
CA GLY A 129 -0.88 14.56 -1.16
C GLY A 129 -1.43 14.14 0.21
N LEU A 130 -2.75 14.26 0.39
CA LEU A 130 -3.45 13.64 1.51
C LEU A 130 -3.62 12.14 1.24
N LEU A 131 -3.36 11.28 2.23
CA LEU A 131 -3.74 9.87 2.20
C LEU A 131 -4.95 9.66 3.09
N GLN A 132 -6.06 9.22 2.51
CA GLN A 132 -7.27 8.89 3.24
C GLN A 132 -7.29 7.40 3.60
N VAL A 133 -7.73 7.02 4.80
CA VAL A 133 -7.98 5.62 5.17
C VAL A 133 -9.47 5.31 5.02
N ALA A 134 -9.81 4.30 4.23
CA ALA A 134 -11.18 3.94 3.88
C ALA A 134 -11.45 2.43 3.96
N GLY A 135 -12.69 2.02 3.67
CA GLY A 135 -13.16 0.62 3.64
C GLY A 135 -14.04 0.23 4.84
N THR A 136 -14.06 -1.06 5.18
CA THR A 136 -14.94 -1.66 6.21
C THR A 136 -14.22 -2.38 7.35
N ALA A 137 -12.90 -2.55 7.30
CA ALA A 137 -12.16 -3.16 8.42
C ALA A 137 -12.29 -2.33 9.72
N ALA A 138 -12.15 -2.98 10.87
CA ALA A 138 -12.31 -2.32 12.19
C ALA A 138 -11.32 -1.17 12.44
N GLY A 139 -10.18 -1.16 11.75
CA GLY A 139 -9.16 -0.11 11.83
C GLY A 139 -7.91 -0.46 11.05
N LEU A 140 -6.90 0.41 11.16
CA LEU A 140 -5.56 0.20 10.63
C LEU A 140 -4.62 -0.09 11.81
N SER A 141 -3.95 -1.25 11.82
CA SER A 141 -2.96 -1.61 12.84
C SER A 141 -1.56 -1.61 12.24
N LEU A 142 -0.62 -0.93 12.89
CA LEU A 142 0.75 -0.71 12.42
C LEU A 142 1.75 -0.91 13.56
N GLY A 143 2.95 -1.40 13.23
CA GLY A 143 4.09 -1.35 14.14
C GLY A 143 4.74 0.04 14.22
N ALA A 144 4.71 0.82 13.14
CA ALA A 144 5.20 2.19 13.10
C ALA A 144 4.43 3.02 12.07
N LEU A 145 4.34 4.33 12.29
CA LEU A 145 3.75 5.28 11.36
C LEU A 145 4.69 6.45 11.12
N THR A 146 5.05 6.70 9.87
CA THR A 146 5.84 7.88 9.47
C THR A 146 5.05 8.70 8.48
N ILE A 147 4.87 9.99 8.76
CA ILE A 147 4.28 10.97 7.84
C ILE A 147 5.34 12.04 7.58
N SER A 148 6.03 11.95 6.44
CA SER A 148 7.13 12.85 6.08
C SER A 148 6.69 14.05 5.24
N ALA A 149 5.55 13.94 4.55
CA ALA A 149 4.94 15.03 3.79
C ALA A 149 3.42 14.81 3.62
N GLY A 150 2.70 15.90 3.33
CA GLY A 150 1.25 15.88 3.16
C GLY A 150 0.52 15.62 4.48
N GLY A 151 -0.45 14.71 4.47
CA GLY A 151 -1.20 14.31 5.66
C GLY A 151 -1.81 12.92 5.55
N LEU A 152 -2.30 12.43 6.68
CA LEU A 152 -3.11 11.21 6.79
C LEU A 152 -4.47 11.60 7.36
N ASP A 153 -5.54 11.30 6.63
CA ASP A 153 -6.91 11.41 7.12
C ASP A 153 -7.43 10.02 7.46
N ALA A 154 -7.69 9.77 8.74
CA ALA A 154 -8.28 8.52 9.18
C ALA A 154 -9.76 8.37 8.78
N SER A 155 -10.42 9.45 8.36
CA SER A 155 -11.85 9.50 8.02
C SER A 155 -12.74 8.89 9.11
N GLY A 156 -12.44 9.23 10.37
CA GLY A 156 -13.15 8.72 11.55
C GLY A 156 -12.83 7.28 11.93
N ARG A 157 -11.89 6.62 11.24
CA ARG A 157 -11.47 5.25 11.56
C ARG A 157 -10.41 5.21 12.65
N PHE A 158 -10.36 4.09 13.36
CA PHE A 158 -9.32 3.84 14.35
C PHE A 158 -7.99 3.48 13.67
N ILE A 159 -6.91 4.13 14.09
CA ILE A 159 -5.54 3.80 13.72
C ILE A 159 -4.78 3.46 15.01
N SER A 160 -4.27 2.24 15.08
CA SER A 160 -3.46 1.75 16.20
C SER A 160 -2.02 1.62 15.75
N VAL A 161 -1.10 2.32 16.42
CA VAL A 161 0.33 2.19 16.19
C VAL A 161 0.96 1.66 17.48
N SER A 162 1.59 0.48 17.43
CA SER A 162 2.20 -0.15 18.61
C SER A 162 3.63 0.31 18.88
N GLY A 163 4.30 0.89 17.88
CA GLY A 163 5.62 1.50 18.01
C GLY A 163 5.61 2.99 17.70
N ALA A 164 6.70 3.50 17.12
CA ALA A 164 6.92 4.93 16.95
C ALA A 164 5.96 5.55 15.93
N THR A 165 5.45 6.74 16.26
CA THR A 165 4.78 7.62 15.30
C THR A 165 5.66 8.86 15.07
N SER A 166 6.07 9.10 13.83
CA SER A 166 6.91 10.25 13.44
C SER A 166 6.14 11.15 12.47
N LEU A 167 6.02 12.43 12.81
CA LEU A 167 5.40 13.45 11.96
C LEU A 167 6.43 14.55 11.70
N SER A 168 6.67 14.88 10.43
CA SER A 168 7.51 16.04 10.07
C SER A 168 6.77 17.37 10.14
N GLY A 169 5.45 17.35 10.33
CA GLY A 169 4.60 18.52 10.49
C GLY A 169 4.07 18.69 11.92
N ASN A 170 3.03 19.50 12.07
CA ASN A 170 2.39 19.74 13.35
C ASN A 170 1.44 18.58 13.71
N LEU A 171 1.39 18.20 14.99
CA LEU A 171 0.30 17.40 15.54
C LEU A 171 -0.78 18.35 16.09
N THR A 172 -1.99 18.26 15.56
CA THR A 172 -3.16 18.97 16.10
C THR A 172 -4.20 17.95 16.56
N LEU A 173 -4.60 18.03 17.83
CA LEU A 173 -5.65 17.20 18.40
C LEU A 173 -6.88 18.07 18.68
N THR A 174 -8.02 17.67 18.13
CA THR A 174 -9.29 18.37 18.30
C THR A 174 -10.36 17.41 18.81
N GLY A 175 -11.35 17.91 19.54
CA GLY A 175 -12.25 17.08 20.34
C GLY A 175 -11.62 16.68 21.68
N ALA A 176 -12.45 16.23 22.62
CA ALA A 176 -12.03 15.83 23.97
C ALA A 176 -12.75 14.55 24.42
N PRO A 177 -12.12 13.69 25.25
CA PRO A 177 -10.76 13.84 25.80
C PRO A 177 -9.65 13.33 24.88
N ASN A 178 -8.50 14.00 24.90
CA ASN A 178 -7.23 13.45 24.39
C ASN A 178 -6.44 12.95 25.60
N SER A 179 -6.07 11.67 25.61
CA SER A 179 -5.33 11.05 26.70
C SER A 179 -3.96 10.63 26.23
N PHE A 180 -2.93 11.04 26.95
CA PHE A 180 -1.56 10.61 26.74
C PHE A 180 -1.13 9.77 27.94
N GLY A 181 -0.80 8.50 27.69
CA GLY A 181 -0.18 7.63 28.68
C GLY A 181 1.33 7.61 28.51
N GLY A 182 2.08 7.58 29.61
CA GLY A 182 3.54 7.59 29.57
C GLY A 182 4.14 8.97 29.28
N SER A 183 5.37 8.98 28.76
CA SER A 183 6.10 10.22 28.43
C SER A 183 5.83 10.63 26.98
N VAL A 184 5.41 11.89 26.79
CA VAL A 184 5.42 12.55 25.49
C VAL A 184 6.74 13.31 25.37
N THR A 185 7.52 13.04 24.33
CA THR A 185 8.82 13.67 24.05
C THR A 185 8.83 14.29 22.68
#